data_AF-A0A9P5CLK7-F1
#
_entry.id   AF-A0A9P5CLK7-F1
#
_cell.length_a   1.000
_cell.length_b   1.000
_cell.length_c   1.000
_cell.angle_alpha   90.00
_cell.angle_beta   90.00
_cell.angle_gamma   90.00
#
_symmetry.space_group_name_H-M   'P 1'
#
loop_
_entity.id
_entity.type
_entity.pdbx_description
1 polymer ?
#
loop_
_entity_poly.entity_id
_entity_poly.type
_entity_poly.pdbx_seq_one_letter_code
_entity_poly.pdbx_strand_id
1 'polypeptide(L)'
;NICIASDLETELLDEIYTYLYLVARKSGAHIDPLHKHLLRRRTVVVTENPKLHLVRHYRTIYVKPLPDYLLNHQVWQDHGSRLQVTHKRYDKRRASLGFLRSYSLLIRHESDFIIAHKSNLLPRHVSFYRFQKFIRPFRSILDEDVSHRYHFGQSRLTRLNWAVRIIRVVQVVFPFTFNNYRFPVSHKDENWQIAEYIQKYAAPLVFVFGTLSLILSSM
;
A
#
# COMPACT_ATOMS: atom_id res chain seq x y z
N ASN A 1 15.95 17.20 -9.60
CA ASN A 1 15.93 16.83 -8.17
C ASN A 1 14.59 16.20 -7.82
N ILE A 2 14.43 14.90 -8.03
CA ILE A 2 13.23 14.18 -7.58
C ILE A 2 13.29 14.11 -6.05
N CYS A 3 12.28 14.62 -5.36
CA CYS A 3 12.22 14.51 -3.91
C CYS A 3 11.76 13.08 -3.55
N ILE A 4 12.73 12.23 -3.18
CA ILE A 4 12.50 10.82 -2.81
C ILE A 4 11.44 10.68 -1.71
N ALA A 5 11.35 11.66 -0.80
CA ALA A 5 10.31 11.68 0.23
C ALA A 5 8.92 11.67 -0.43
N SER A 6 8.60 12.65 -1.28
CA SER A 6 7.29 12.68 -1.94
C SER A 6 6.97 11.45 -2.81
N ASP A 7 7.99 10.74 -3.30
CA ASP A 7 7.77 9.59 -4.20
C ASP A 7 7.46 8.27 -3.45
N LEU A 8 7.96 8.12 -2.22
CA LEU A 8 7.83 6.88 -1.43
C LEU A 8 7.07 7.07 -0.11
N GLU A 9 6.80 8.30 0.31
CA GLU A 9 6.23 8.62 1.62
C GLU A 9 4.75 8.28 1.71
N THR A 10 4.37 7.71 2.86
CA THR A 10 3.01 7.23 3.12
C THR A 10 2.55 7.63 4.51
N GLU A 11 2.49 8.93 4.78
CA GLU A 11 2.11 9.51 6.08
C GLU A 11 0.86 8.86 6.69
N LEU A 12 -0.20 8.69 5.88
CA LEU A 12 -1.45 8.10 6.33
C LEU A 12 -1.25 6.69 6.93
N LEU A 13 -0.42 5.85 6.30
CA LEU A 13 -0.19 4.49 6.79
C LEU A 13 0.72 4.44 8.00
N ASP A 14 1.64 5.38 8.11
CA ASP A 14 2.50 5.48 9.28
C ASP A 14 1.67 5.91 10.50
N GLU A 15 0.70 6.82 10.33
CA GLU A 15 -0.23 7.26 11.38
C GLU A 15 -1.16 6.12 11.85
N ILE A 16 -1.70 5.33 10.92
CA ILE A 16 -2.61 4.22 11.26
C ILE A 16 -1.88 2.90 11.54
N TYR A 17 -0.54 2.89 11.54
CA TYR A 17 0.28 1.68 11.62
C TYR A 17 -0.11 0.78 12.79
N THR A 18 -0.31 1.37 13.98
CA THR A 18 -0.70 0.67 15.21
C THR A 18 -2.06 0.00 15.08
N TYR A 19 -2.94 0.41 14.17
CA TYR A 19 -4.26 -0.18 13.99
C TYR A 19 -4.35 -1.12 12.79
N LEU A 20 -3.37 -1.10 11.89
CA LEU A 20 -3.38 -1.94 10.67
C LEU A 20 -3.41 -3.43 10.97
N TYR A 21 -2.86 -3.87 12.10
CA TYR A 21 -2.88 -5.29 12.49
C TYR A 21 -4.31 -5.84 12.67
N LEU A 22 -5.28 -4.98 12.99
CA LEU A 22 -6.69 -5.37 13.14
C LEU A 22 -7.33 -5.76 11.81
N VAL A 23 -6.82 -5.21 10.70
CA VAL A 23 -7.42 -5.38 9.37
C VAL A 23 -6.49 -6.11 8.39
N ALA A 24 -5.20 -6.20 8.67
CA ALA A 24 -4.20 -6.75 7.76
C ALA A 24 -3.23 -7.68 8.48
N ARG A 25 -2.75 -8.69 7.76
CA ARG A 25 -1.70 -9.58 8.26
C ARG A 25 -0.39 -8.80 8.30
N LYS A 26 0.20 -8.66 9.48
CA LYS A 26 1.54 -8.09 9.69
C LYS A 26 2.59 -9.11 9.22
N SER A 27 2.97 -9.01 7.94
CA SER A 27 3.99 -9.84 7.31
C SER A 27 4.43 -9.17 6.02
N GLY A 28 5.67 -8.66 6.00
CA GLY A 28 6.24 -8.04 4.80
C GLY A 28 6.49 -9.03 3.67
N ALA A 29 6.74 -10.30 4.01
CA ALA A 29 6.91 -11.39 3.05
C ALA A 29 5.60 -11.82 2.36
N HIS A 30 4.44 -11.33 2.83
CA HIS A 30 3.14 -11.66 2.24
C HIS A 30 2.90 -10.88 0.94
N ILE A 31 3.69 -11.19 -0.09
CA ILE A 31 3.59 -10.62 -1.44
C ILE A 31 3.61 -11.79 -2.43
N ASP A 32 2.54 -11.90 -3.21
CA ASP A 32 2.47 -12.88 -4.29
C ASP A 32 3.27 -12.36 -5.50
N PRO A 33 4.00 -13.22 -6.23
CA PRO A 33 4.64 -12.85 -7.48
C PRO A 33 3.63 -12.53 -8.59
N LEU A 34 4.05 -11.79 -9.61
CA LEU A 34 3.18 -11.27 -10.69
C LEU A 34 2.41 -12.37 -11.44
N HIS A 35 3.05 -13.48 -11.78
CA HIS A 35 2.38 -14.60 -12.45
C HIS A 35 1.21 -15.16 -11.61
N LYS A 36 1.33 -15.18 -10.27
CA LYS A 36 0.22 -15.61 -9.39
C LYS A 36 -0.92 -14.61 -9.37
N HIS A 37 -0.67 -13.32 -9.61
CA HIS A 37 -1.75 -12.34 -9.79
C HIS A 37 -2.53 -12.61 -11.07
N LEU A 38 -1.86 -12.88 -12.19
CA LEU A 38 -2.48 -13.25 -13.46
C LEU A 38 -3.26 -14.56 -13.35
N LEU A 39 -2.71 -15.59 -12.70
CA LEU A 39 -3.43 -16.85 -12.45
C LEU A 39 -4.74 -16.65 -11.68
N ARG A 40 -4.77 -15.67 -10.77
CA ARG A 40 -5.97 -15.29 -10.02
C ARG A 40 -6.86 -14.30 -10.78
N ARG A 41 -6.67 -14.16 -12.09
CA ARG A 41 -7.39 -13.25 -12.99
C ARG A 41 -7.36 -11.80 -12.49
N ARG A 42 -6.22 -11.38 -11.94
CA ARG A 42 -6.00 -9.99 -11.55
C ARG A 42 -5.27 -9.23 -12.65
N THR A 43 -5.69 -8.00 -12.89
CA THR A 43 -5.04 -7.02 -13.74
C THR A 43 -4.05 -6.22 -12.90
N VAL A 44 -2.84 -6.04 -13.44
CA VAL A 44 -1.81 -5.18 -12.85
C VAL A 44 -2.04 -3.77 -13.39
N VAL A 45 -2.25 -2.81 -12.50
CA VAL A 45 -2.47 -1.40 -12.84
C VAL A 45 -1.34 -0.56 -12.26
N VAL A 46 -0.70 0.23 -13.13
CA VAL A 46 0.38 1.14 -12.75
C VAL A 46 -0.19 2.33 -11.96
N THR A 47 0.49 2.76 -10.91
CA THR A 47 0.10 3.94 -10.11
C THR A 47 1.34 4.71 -9.67
N GLU A 48 1.39 6.02 -9.86
CA GLU A 48 2.50 6.80 -9.28
C GLU A 48 2.34 7.05 -7.78
N ASN A 49 1.14 6.88 -7.25
CA ASN A 49 0.86 7.11 -5.83
C ASN A 49 1.46 5.99 -4.95
N PRO A 50 2.43 6.28 -4.05
CA PRO A 50 3.03 5.27 -3.18
C PRO A 50 2.04 4.63 -2.20
N LYS A 51 0.97 5.35 -1.83
CA LYS A 51 -0.10 4.83 -0.96
C LYS A 51 -0.78 3.60 -1.56
N LEU A 52 -0.83 3.49 -2.89
CA LEU A 52 -1.49 2.41 -3.61
C LEU A 52 -0.57 1.26 -4.00
N HIS A 53 0.75 1.38 -3.84
CA HIS A 53 1.68 0.32 -4.18
C HIS A 53 1.39 -0.97 -3.39
N LEU A 54 1.14 -2.08 -4.09
CA LEU A 54 0.71 -3.38 -3.55
C LEU A 54 -0.67 -3.40 -2.88
N VAL A 55 -1.53 -2.42 -3.20
CA VAL A 55 -2.93 -2.43 -2.78
C VAL A 55 -3.77 -3.15 -3.82
N ARG A 56 -4.63 -4.06 -3.35
CA ARG A 56 -5.55 -4.84 -4.18
C ARG A 56 -6.97 -4.34 -4.04
N HIS A 57 -7.67 -4.27 -5.16
CA HIS A 57 -9.10 -3.96 -5.21
C HIS A 57 -9.80 -4.89 -6.21
N TYR A 58 -10.65 -5.79 -5.71
CA TYR A 58 -11.30 -6.84 -6.52
C TYR A 58 -10.32 -7.60 -7.43
N ARG A 59 -10.43 -7.41 -8.74
CA ARG A 59 -9.58 -8.02 -9.78
C ARG A 59 -8.38 -7.14 -10.16
N THR A 60 -8.06 -6.14 -9.37
CA THR A 60 -6.96 -5.22 -9.67
C THR A 60 -5.91 -5.26 -8.56
N ILE A 61 -4.64 -5.22 -8.96
CA ILE A 61 -3.54 -4.88 -8.06
C ILE A 61 -2.86 -3.62 -8.58
N TYR A 62 -2.76 -2.62 -7.72
CA TYR A 62 -2.07 -1.37 -8.01
C TYR A 62 -0.59 -1.54 -7.64
N VAL A 63 0.29 -1.24 -8.58
CA VAL A 63 1.74 -1.34 -8.39
C VAL A 63 2.40 -0.09 -8.91
N LYS A 64 3.14 0.60 -8.03
CA LYS A 64 4.01 1.71 -8.45
C LYS A 64 5.21 1.19 -9.24
N PRO A 65 5.52 1.75 -10.43
CA PRO A 65 6.65 1.31 -11.24
C PRO A 65 7.96 1.56 -10.50
N LEU A 66 8.98 0.77 -10.81
CA LEU A 66 10.31 0.88 -10.18
C LEU A 66 11.03 2.11 -10.75
N PRO A 67 11.29 3.15 -9.94
CA PRO A 67 11.98 4.33 -10.42
C PRO A 67 13.44 4.03 -10.76
N ASP A 68 13.93 4.60 -11.87
CA ASP A 68 15.31 4.44 -12.35
C ASP A 68 16.37 4.77 -11.30
N TYR A 69 16.13 5.83 -10.51
CA TYR A 69 17.08 6.30 -9.54
C TYR A 69 17.34 5.28 -8.41
N LEU A 70 16.38 4.41 -8.08
CA LEU A 70 16.58 3.37 -7.05
C LEU A 70 17.53 2.26 -7.52
N LEU A 71 17.71 2.11 -8.83
CA LEU A 71 18.65 1.16 -9.44
C LEU A 71 20.09 1.70 -9.50
N ASN A 72 20.29 3.01 -9.34
CA ASN A 72 21.60 3.64 -9.37
C ASN A 72 22.30 3.52 -8.01
N HIS A 73 23.51 2.97 -7.99
CA HIS A 73 24.32 2.79 -6.79
C HIS A 73 24.69 4.13 -6.09
N GLN A 74 24.83 5.21 -6.85
CA GLN A 74 25.19 6.53 -6.30
C GLN A 74 24.17 7.03 -5.27
N VAL A 75 22.88 6.79 -5.53
CA VAL A 75 21.79 7.16 -4.63
C VAL A 75 21.95 6.47 -3.27
N TRP A 76 22.41 5.22 -3.25
CA TRP A 76 22.61 4.47 -2.01
C TRP A 76 23.86 4.91 -1.23
N GLN A 77 24.91 5.36 -1.91
CA GLN A 77 26.11 5.92 -1.27
C GLN A 77 25.79 7.24 -0.57
N ASP A 78 25.03 8.13 -1.23
CA ASP A 78 24.64 9.43 -0.69
C ASP A 78 23.67 9.34 0.49
N HIS A 79 22.87 8.27 0.56
CA HIS A 79 21.92 8.01 1.65
C HIS A 79 22.53 7.24 2.83
N GLY A 80 23.64 6.51 2.61
CA GLY A 80 24.35 5.79 3.67
C GLY A 80 25.09 6.70 4.66
N SER A 81 25.50 7.89 4.23
CA SER A 81 26.38 8.79 4.98
C SER A 81 25.65 9.86 5.82
N ARG A 82 24.34 10.06 5.66
CA ARG A 82 23.56 11.13 6.34
C ARG A 82 22.45 10.61 7.28
N LEU A 83 22.68 9.48 7.94
CA LEU A 83 21.82 8.98 9.03
C LEU A 83 22.00 9.84 10.30
N GLN A 84 21.70 11.15 10.22
CA GLN A 84 21.35 11.89 11.42
C GLN A 84 19.90 11.56 11.75
N VAL A 85 19.75 10.65 12.71
CA VAL A 85 18.55 10.41 13.49
C VAL A 85 18.18 11.73 14.18
N THR A 86 17.47 12.59 13.45
CA THR A 86 16.80 13.75 14.03
C THR A 86 15.32 13.48 13.96
N HIS A 87 14.73 13.37 15.15
CA HIS A 87 13.34 13.03 15.40
C HIS A 87 12.39 13.75 14.44
N LYS A 88 11.44 13.01 13.86
CA LYS A 88 10.36 13.40 12.92
C LYS A 88 10.63 13.38 11.40
N ARG A 89 11.85 13.11 10.91
CA ARG A 89 12.07 13.06 9.44
C ARG A 89 11.86 11.65 8.88
N TYR A 90 11.04 11.55 7.83
CA TYR A 90 10.80 10.33 7.05
C TYR A 90 12.12 9.62 6.67
N ASP A 91 12.24 8.34 7.04
CA ASP A 91 13.43 7.53 6.76
C ASP A 91 13.40 6.99 5.32
N LYS A 92 14.00 7.79 4.43
CA LYS A 92 14.13 7.49 2.99
C LYS A 92 14.82 6.17 2.73
N ARG A 93 15.81 5.79 3.54
CA ARG A 93 16.57 4.56 3.36
C ARG A 93 15.69 3.37 3.66
N ARG A 94 15.03 3.35 4.82
CA ARG A 94 14.11 2.26 5.21
C ARG A 94 12.95 2.11 4.23
N ALA A 95 12.40 3.22 3.74
CA ALA A 95 11.34 3.15 2.74
C ALA A 95 11.81 2.61 1.38
N SER A 96 13.00 3.02 0.93
CA SER A 96 13.60 2.52 -0.31
C SER A 96 13.92 1.02 -0.20
N LEU A 97 14.45 0.58 0.95
CA LEU A 97 14.70 -0.85 1.23
C LEU A 97 13.41 -1.66 1.19
N GLY A 98 12.35 -1.16 1.81
CA GLY A 98 11.03 -1.80 1.79
C GLY A 98 10.43 -1.89 0.38
N PHE A 99 10.59 -0.85 -0.43
CA PHE A 99 10.14 -0.83 -1.82
C PHE A 99 10.90 -1.85 -2.68
N LEU A 100 12.23 -1.90 -2.58
CA LEU A 100 13.03 -2.89 -3.31
C LEU A 100 12.77 -4.32 -2.83
N ARG A 101 12.58 -4.51 -1.53
CA ARG A 101 12.15 -5.80 -0.98
C ARG A 101 10.83 -6.24 -1.60
N SER A 102 9.88 -5.32 -1.76
CA SER A 102 8.59 -5.59 -2.40
C SER A 102 8.79 -6.13 -3.83
N TYR A 103 9.62 -5.46 -4.64
CA TYR A 103 9.96 -5.88 -6.00
C TYR A 103 10.70 -7.22 -6.05
N SER A 104 11.57 -7.48 -5.06
CA SER A 104 12.29 -8.74 -4.94
C SER A 104 11.38 -9.97 -4.74
N LEU A 105 10.20 -9.73 -4.14
CA LEU A 105 9.17 -10.73 -3.88
C LEU A 105 8.11 -10.78 -4.99
N LEU A 106 7.88 -9.66 -5.66
CA LEU A 106 6.95 -9.51 -6.78
C LEU A 106 7.50 -10.14 -8.08
N ILE A 107 8.82 -10.04 -8.29
CA ILE A 107 9.53 -10.57 -9.46
C ILE A 107 10.51 -11.66 -9.01
N ARG A 108 10.06 -12.92 -9.05
CA ARG A 108 10.87 -14.07 -8.59
C ARG A 108 11.49 -14.83 -9.75
N HIS A 109 10.72 -14.99 -10.82
CA HIS A 109 11.09 -15.75 -12.01
C HIS A 109 11.21 -14.83 -13.24
N GLU A 110 11.81 -15.35 -14.31
CA GLU A 110 11.90 -14.64 -15.58
C GLU A 110 10.52 -14.35 -16.19
N SER A 111 9.55 -15.24 -15.99
CA SER A 111 8.16 -15.00 -16.38
C SER A 111 7.58 -13.75 -15.71
N ASP A 112 7.82 -13.57 -14.40
CA ASP A 112 7.42 -12.36 -13.67
C ASP A 112 8.10 -11.11 -14.24
N PHE A 113 9.38 -11.23 -14.62
CA PHE A 113 10.14 -10.12 -15.19
C PHE A 113 9.57 -9.68 -16.55
N ILE A 114 9.21 -10.63 -17.41
CA ILE A 114 8.53 -10.36 -18.68
C ILE A 114 7.17 -9.69 -18.44
N ILE A 115 6.40 -10.15 -17.45
CA ILE A 115 5.13 -9.53 -17.07
C ILE A 115 5.34 -8.08 -16.59
N ALA A 116 6.36 -7.85 -15.77
CA ALA A 116 6.68 -6.52 -15.24
C ALA A 116 7.04 -5.55 -16.36
N HIS A 117 7.86 -5.97 -17.32
CA HIS A 117 8.18 -5.17 -18.52
C HIS A 117 6.94 -4.88 -19.37
N LYS A 118 6.12 -5.89 -19.67
CA LYS A 118 4.87 -5.72 -20.43
C LYS A 118 3.91 -4.75 -19.74
N SER A 119 3.94 -4.69 -18.41
CA SER A 119 3.09 -3.82 -17.60
C SER A 119 3.72 -2.44 -17.33
N ASN A 120 4.87 -2.11 -17.95
CA ASN A 120 5.64 -0.89 -17.70
C ASN A 120 6.02 -0.66 -16.22
N LEU A 121 6.23 -1.73 -15.46
CA LEU A 121 6.68 -1.65 -14.06
C LEU A 121 8.19 -1.54 -13.92
N LEU A 122 8.94 -1.93 -14.94
CA LEU A 122 10.39 -1.86 -14.97
C LEU A 122 10.87 -0.91 -16.06
N PRO A 123 12.02 -0.24 -15.86
CA PRO A 123 12.64 0.53 -16.91
C PRO A 123 13.08 -0.33 -18.08
N ARG A 124 12.83 0.14 -19.31
CA ARG A 124 13.04 -0.63 -20.56
C ARG A 124 14.48 -1.12 -20.76
N HIS A 125 15.47 -0.41 -20.21
CA HIS A 125 16.89 -0.72 -20.40
C HIS A 125 17.41 -1.82 -19.46
N VAL A 126 16.60 -2.29 -18.51
CA VAL A 126 17.02 -3.28 -17.51
C VAL A 126 16.85 -4.69 -18.06
N SER A 127 17.92 -5.50 -18.01
CA SER A 127 17.88 -6.93 -18.35
C SER A 127 17.59 -7.81 -17.13
N PHE A 128 17.04 -9.01 -17.36
CA PHE A 128 16.67 -9.92 -16.27
C PHE A 128 17.87 -10.29 -15.40
N TYR A 129 19.00 -10.63 -16.02
CA TYR A 129 20.23 -10.97 -15.31
C TYR A 129 20.72 -9.84 -14.40
N ARG A 130 20.78 -8.60 -14.92
CA ARG A 130 21.19 -7.42 -14.14
C ARG A 130 20.23 -7.15 -12.99
N PHE A 131 18.93 -7.21 -13.27
CA PHE A 131 17.89 -7.04 -12.26
C PHE A 131 17.98 -8.10 -11.15
N GLN A 132 18.11 -9.38 -11.50
CA GLN A 132 18.17 -10.46 -10.52
C GLN A 132 19.43 -10.36 -9.65
N LYS A 133 20.59 -10.00 -10.24
CA LYS A 133 21.83 -9.75 -9.49
C LYS A 133 21.65 -8.60 -8.49
N PHE A 134 20.99 -7.53 -8.92
CA PHE A 134 20.69 -6.37 -8.08
C PHE A 134 19.68 -6.67 -6.97
N ILE A 135 18.55 -7.31 -7.30
CA ILE A 135 17.40 -7.42 -6.39
C ILE A 135 17.53 -8.54 -5.36
N ARG A 136 18.38 -9.54 -5.62
CA ARG A 136 18.53 -10.74 -4.78
C ARG A 136 18.83 -10.45 -3.30
N PRO A 137 19.73 -9.52 -2.92
CA PRO A 137 20.01 -9.23 -1.52
C PRO A 137 18.81 -8.67 -0.76
N PHE A 138 17.88 -8.00 -1.45
CA PHE A 138 16.73 -7.35 -0.81
C PHE A 138 15.67 -8.36 -0.31
N ARG A 139 15.75 -9.63 -0.72
CA ARG A 139 14.79 -10.69 -0.30
C ARG A 139 14.90 -11.05 1.17
N SER A 140 16.09 -10.92 1.76
CA SER A 140 16.36 -11.30 3.16
C SER A 140 16.25 -10.13 4.14
N ILE A 141 15.81 -8.95 3.68
CA ILE A 141 15.64 -7.79 4.55
C ILE A 141 14.46 -8.02 5.50
N LEU A 142 14.74 -7.87 6.79
CA LEU A 142 13.76 -8.09 7.86
C LEU A 142 12.75 -6.93 7.97
N ASP A 143 11.65 -7.16 8.68
CA ASP A 143 10.62 -6.12 8.84
C ASP A 143 11.13 -4.93 9.66
N GLU A 144 12.10 -5.11 10.55
CA GLU A 144 12.69 -4.06 11.39
C GLU A 144 13.56 -3.05 10.61
N ASP A 145 14.02 -3.44 9.43
CA ASP A 145 14.93 -2.65 8.58
C ASP A 145 14.20 -1.79 7.54
N VAL A 146 12.87 -1.88 7.48
CA VAL A 146 12.06 -1.19 6.47
C VAL A 146 11.08 -0.22 7.12
N SER A 147 10.43 0.63 6.33
CA SER A 147 9.39 1.52 6.86
C SER A 147 8.12 0.74 7.20
N HIS A 148 7.36 1.25 8.15
CA HIS A 148 6.11 0.68 8.67
C HIS A 148 5.13 0.22 7.58
N ARG A 149 5.03 0.99 6.48
CA ARG A 149 4.26 0.61 5.28
C ARG A 149 4.55 -0.80 4.79
N TYR A 150 5.82 -1.20 4.73
CA TYR A 150 6.23 -2.47 4.14
C TYR A 150 6.16 -3.65 5.10
N HIS A 151 5.88 -3.44 6.38
CA HIS A 151 5.61 -4.52 7.35
C HIS A 151 4.31 -5.27 6.98
N PHE A 152 3.43 -4.60 6.26
CA PHE A 152 2.24 -5.17 5.68
C PHE A 152 2.49 -5.29 4.17
N GLY A 153 2.69 -6.52 3.66
CA GLY A 153 2.97 -6.76 2.24
C GLY A 153 1.82 -6.32 1.32
N GLN A 154 1.14 -7.27 0.67
CA GLN A 154 -0.04 -6.90 -0.12
C GLN A 154 -1.25 -6.58 0.76
N SER A 155 -1.85 -5.41 0.56
CA SER A 155 -3.03 -4.97 1.33
C SER A 155 -4.30 -5.01 0.48
N ARG A 156 -5.48 -5.13 1.10
CA ARG A 156 -6.77 -5.03 0.40
C ARG A 156 -7.35 -3.63 0.65
N LEU A 157 -7.72 -2.92 -0.42
CA LEU A 157 -8.27 -1.57 -0.32
C LEU A 157 -9.53 -1.52 0.56
N THR A 158 -10.38 -2.53 0.46
CA THR A 158 -11.58 -2.65 1.31
C THR A 158 -11.23 -2.69 2.79
N ARG A 159 -10.15 -3.37 3.17
CA ARG A 159 -9.69 -3.48 4.55
C ARG A 159 -9.01 -2.20 5.04
N LEU A 160 -8.22 -1.56 4.18
CA LEU A 160 -7.63 -0.25 4.46
C LEU A 160 -8.72 0.82 4.67
N ASN A 161 -9.75 0.84 3.81
CA ASN A 161 -10.90 1.72 3.98
C ASN A 161 -11.62 1.47 5.32
N TRP A 162 -11.77 0.21 5.73
CA TRP A 162 -12.31 -0.12 7.05
C TRP A 162 -11.42 0.36 8.20
N ALA A 163 -10.09 0.22 8.12
CA ALA A 163 -9.19 0.76 9.13
C ALA A 163 -9.34 2.27 9.29
N VAL A 164 -9.30 3.01 8.18
CA VAL A 164 -9.49 4.47 8.20
C VAL A 164 -10.84 4.84 8.82
N ARG A 165 -11.92 4.12 8.51
CA ARG A 165 -13.25 4.35 9.09
C ARG A 165 -13.30 4.08 10.60
N ILE A 166 -12.78 2.93 11.03
CA ILE A 166 -12.74 2.57 12.46
C ILE A 166 -11.97 3.66 13.21
N ILE A 167 -10.81 4.06 12.70
CA ILE A 167 -9.97 5.09 13.32
C ILE A 167 -10.69 6.44 13.40
N ARG A 168 -11.42 6.84 12.36
CA ARG A 168 -12.24 8.07 12.41
C ARG A 168 -13.32 8.01 13.48
N VAL A 169 -13.98 6.86 13.66
CA VAL A 169 -14.96 6.69 14.75
C VAL A 169 -14.26 6.77 16.10
N VAL A 170 -13.12 6.08 16.28
CA VAL A 170 -12.35 6.14 17.52
C VAL A 170 -11.85 7.56 17.80
N GLN A 171 -11.46 8.33 16.78
CA GLN A 171 -11.04 9.73 16.94
C GLN A 171 -12.19 10.64 17.40
N VAL A 172 -13.42 10.39 16.93
CA VAL A 172 -14.60 11.14 17.40
C VAL A 172 -14.96 10.75 18.84
N VAL A 173 -14.86 9.47 19.18
CA VAL A 173 -15.20 8.96 20.53
C VAL A 173 -14.09 9.26 21.56
N PHE A 174 -12.83 9.26 21.14
CA PHE A 174 -11.64 9.45 21.96
C PHE A 174 -10.71 10.50 21.35
N PRO A 175 -11.05 11.80 21.46
CA PRO A 175 -10.34 12.89 20.78
C PRO A 175 -8.89 13.10 21.27
N PHE A 176 -8.55 12.62 22.47
CA PHE A 176 -7.19 12.73 23.03
C PHE A 176 -6.23 11.64 22.56
N THR A 177 -6.71 10.63 21.82
CA THR A 177 -5.90 9.46 21.43
C THR A 177 -5.16 9.66 20.10
N PHE A 178 -5.58 10.61 19.27
CA PHE A 178 -5.00 10.85 17.96
C PHE A 178 -4.37 12.23 17.88
N ASN A 179 -3.28 12.33 17.13
CA ASN A 179 -2.71 13.62 16.77
C ASN A 179 -3.74 14.42 15.94
N ASN A 180 -3.54 15.72 15.74
CA ASN A 180 -4.46 16.58 14.97
C ASN A 180 -4.55 16.25 13.45
N TYR A 181 -4.16 15.04 13.05
CA TYR A 181 -4.25 14.54 11.69
C TYR A 181 -5.71 14.28 11.30
N ARG A 182 -6.15 14.88 10.19
CA ARG A 182 -7.48 14.65 9.62
C ARG A 182 -7.40 13.47 8.66
N PHE A 183 -7.91 12.31 9.08
CA PHE A 183 -7.96 11.14 8.21
C PHE A 183 -8.91 11.35 7.02
N PRO A 184 -8.50 10.98 5.80
CA PRO A 184 -9.35 11.06 4.60
C PRO A 184 -10.54 10.08 4.68
N VAL A 185 -11.53 10.29 3.81
CA VAL A 185 -12.73 9.42 3.76
C VAL A 185 -12.41 8.03 3.19
N SER A 186 -11.42 7.94 2.30
CA SER A 186 -10.94 6.69 1.71
C SER A 186 -9.42 6.71 1.53
N HIS A 187 -8.82 5.53 1.47
CA HIS A 187 -7.39 5.35 1.19
C HIS A 187 -7.02 5.66 -0.28
N LYS A 188 -8.00 5.62 -1.19
CA LYS A 188 -7.87 5.99 -2.61
C LYS A 188 -8.76 7.21 -2.84
N ASP A 189 -8.17 8.41 -2.98
CA ASP A 189 -8.90 9.67 -3.16
C ASP A 189 -9.49 9.85 -4.59
N GLU A 190 -9.87 8.76 -5.27
CA GLU A 190 -10.63 8.83 -6.51
C GLU A 190 -12.12 8.59 -6.19
N ASN A 191 -12.92 9.64 -6.36
CA ASN A 191 -14.36 9.75 -6.12
C ASN A 191 -15.24 8.75 -6.90
N TRP A 192 -15.09 7.45 -6.70
CA TRP A 192 -15.93 6.41 -7.31
C TRP A 192 -16.21 5.29 -6.27
N GLN A 193 -17.42 4.77 -6.02
CA GLN A 193 -18.76 5.13 -6.42
C GLN A 193 -19.64 5.16 -5.16
N ILE A 194 -20.40 6.23 -4.96
CA ILE A 194 -21.54 6.21 -4.02
C ILE A 194 -22.49 5.06 -4.41
N ALA A 195 -22.60 4.72 -5.69
CA ALA A 195 -23.42 3.63 -6.21
C ALA A 195 -23.04 2.23 -5.66
N GLU A 196 -21.76 1.85 -5.61
CA GLU A 196 -21.35 0.54 -5.02
C GLU A 196 -21.62 0.50 -3.51
N TYR A 197 -21.50 1.64 -2.83
CA TYR A 197 -21.80 1.77 -1.41
C TYR A 197 -23.31 1.65 -1.14
N ILE A 198 -24.14 2.38 -1.89
CA ILE A 198 -25.61 2.26 -1.84
C ILE A 198 -25.99 0.82 -2.14
N GLN A 199 -25.46 0.18 -3.18
CA GLN A 199 -25.85 -1.18 -3.52
C GLN A 199 -25.54 -2.19 -2.39
N LYS A 200 -24.43 -2.00 -1.66
CA LYS A 200 -24.05 -2.91 -0.57
C LYS A 200 -24.81 -2.69 0.73
N TYR A 201 -25.21 -1.44 1.02
CA TYR A 201 -25.82 -1.07 2.30
C TYR A 201 -27.30 -0.65 2.20
N ALA A 202 -27.85 -0.46 1.00
CA ALA A 202 -29.25 -0.09 0.79
C ALA A 202 -30.19 -1.15 1.32
N ALA A 203 -29.95 -2.43 1.02
CA ALA A 203 -30.81 -3.52 1.50
C ALA A 203 -30.95 -3.54 3.04
N PRO A 204 -29.86 -3.58 3.83
CA PRO A 204 -29.98 -3.53 5.29
C PRO A 204 -30.52 -2.19 5.81
N LEU A 205 -30.21 -1.05 5.18
CA LEU A 205 -30.76 0.25 5.60
C LEU A 205 -32.27 0.36 5.36
N VAL A 206 -32.75 -0.09 4.20
CA VAL A 206 -34.19 -0.14 3.87
C VAL A 206 -34.90 -1.12 4.79
N PHE A 207 -34.27 -2.25 5.12
CA PHE A 207 -34.82 -3.19 6.09
C PHE A 207 -34.96 -2.57 7.48
N VAL A 208 -33.89 -1.96 8.01
CA VAL A 208 -33.91 -1.28 9.32
C VAL A 208 -34.93 -0.14 9.32
N PHE A 209 -34.94 0.69 8.29
CA PHE A 209 -35.93 1.76 8.12
C PHE A 209 -37.35 1.21 8.13
N GLY A 210 -37.63 0.17 7.33
CA GLY A 210 -38.94 -0.49 7.27
C GLY A 210 -39.37 -1.06 8.62
N THR A 211 -38.46 -1.73 9.34
CA THR A 211 -38.76 -2.25 10.69
C THR A 211 -39.07 -1.13 11.68
N LEU A 212 -38.29 -0.05 11.68
CA LEU A 212 -38.51 1.10 12.57
C LEU A 212 -39.81 1.83 12.23
N SER A 213 -40.14 2.01 10.94
CA SER A 213 -41.40 2.60 10.51
C SER A 213 -42.60 1.77 10.94
N LEU A 214 -42.51 0.43 10.89
CA LEU A 214 -43.59 -0.45 11.32
C LEU A 214 -43.81 -0.39 12.84
N ILE A 215 -42.71 -0.37 13.62
CA ILE A 215 -42.77 -0.20 15.08
C ILE A 215 -43.41 1.15 15.42
N LEU A 216 -42.95 2.25 14.80
CA LEU A 216 -43.50 3.59 15.05
C LEU A 216 -44.97 3.73 14.63
N SER A 217 -45.39 3.05 13.56
CA SER A 217 -46.79 3.09 13.11
C SER A 217 -47.72 2.21 13.96
N SER A 218 -47.16 1.31 14.77
CA SER A 218 -47.91 0.43 15.67
C SER A 218 -48.09 0.98 17.09
N MET A 219 -47.41 2.10 17.40
CA MET A 219 -47.57 2.86 18.65
C MET A 219 -48.58 3.99 18.45
#